data_AF-A0A525CLT1-F1
#
_entry.id   AF-A0A525CLT1-F1
#
_cell.length_a   1.000
_cell.length_b   1.000
_cell.length_c   1.000
_cell.angle_alpha   90.00
_cell.angle_beta   90.00
_cell.angle_gamma   90.00
#
_symmetry.space_group_name_H-M   'P 1'
#
loop_
_entity.id
_entity.type
_entity.pdbx_description
1 polymer ?
#
loop_
_entity_poly.entity_id
_entity_poly.type
_entity_poly.pdbx_seq_one_letter_code
_entity_poly.pdbx_strand_id
1 'polypeptide(L)'
;MLRKIVLITMLFTLSSCHLEQGKLHFDEFDLDPITVYKMAPVEAAVFCIVERKNRPSKNLKKEYRDEIKKIEANIETENWGKLACLAMDENADLIQIAETIVMLKKIHKVRPRHGKGAIGFTEILQHKVKLLNTIEEHEAQIKRLQDRNEEKTAQFQIAQQKKQAEIDEKNQEIKSLEKKIENLKEVELLLHPKKR
;
A
#
# COMPACT_ATOMS: atom_id res chain seq x y z
N MET A 1 8.51 -7.90 -22.73
CA MET A 1 7.93 -7.92 -21.37
C MET A 1 6.45 -7.53 -21.31
N LEU A 2 5.88 -6.81 -22.28
CA LEU A 2 4.46 -6.42 -22.30
C LEU A 2 3.44 -7.57 -22.48
N ARG A 3 3.83 -8.71 -23.09
CA ARG A 3 2.91 -9.85 -23.33
C ARG A 3 2.48 -10.63 -22.08
N LYS A 4 3.21 -10.53 -20.97
CA LYS A 4 2.87 -11.24 -19.71
C LYS A 4 1.92 -10.44 -18.81
N ILE A 5 1.90 -9.11 -18.95
CA ILE A 5 1.01 -8.23 -18.19
C ILE A 5 -0.43 -8.35 -18.71
N VAL A 6 -0.60 -8.44 -20.04
CA VAL A 6 -1.92 -8.59 -20.69
C VAL A 6 -2.63 -9.88 -20.27
N LEU A 7 -1.90 -10.99 -20.09
CA LEU A 7 -2.47 -12.28 -19.69
C LEU A 7 -3.00 -12.26 -18.24
N ILE A 8 -2.36 -11.51 -17.35
CA ILE A 8 -2.77 -11.38 -15.94
C ILE A 8 -4.02 -10.51 -15.83
N THR A 9 -4.10 -9.40 -16.58
CA THR A 9 -5.33 -8.59 -16.67
C THR A 9 -6.51 -9.35 -17.29
N MET A 10 -6.27 -10.31 -18.20
CA MET A 10 -7.35 -11.14 -18.78
C MET A 10 -7.93 -12.15 -17.77
N LEU A 11 -7.11 -12.70 -16.86
CA LEU A 11 -7.58 -13.61 -15.80
C LEU A 11 -8.39 -12.88 -14.71
N PHE A 12 -8.04 -11.62 -14.41
CA PHE A 12 -8.80 -10.79 -13.48
C PHE A 12 -10.12 -10.28 -14.07
N THR A 13 -10.19 -10.02 -15.38
CA THR A 13 -11.41 -9.50 -16.03
C THR A 13 -12.53 -10.55 -16.20
N LEU A 14 -12.19 -11.82 -16.39
CA LEU A 14 -13.18 -12.91 -16.48
C LEU A 14 -13.75 -13.31 -15.11
N SER A 15 -12.93 -13.28 -14.06
CA SER A 15 -13.37 -13.54 -12.69
C SER A 15 -14.12 -12.34 -12.08
N SER A 16 -13.80 -11.11 -12.49
CA SER A 16 -14.54 -9.93 -12.08
C SER A 16 -15.95 -9.87 -12.67
N CYS A 17 -16.21 -10.45 -13.86
CA CYS A 17 -17.57 -10.50 -14.42
C CYS A 17 -18.53 -11.32 -13.55
N HIS A 18 -18.08 -12.47 -13.02
CA HIS A 18 -18.90 -13.30 -12.12
C HIS A 18 -19.02 -12.73 -10.70
N LEU A 19 -17.99 -12.05 -10.21
CA LEU A 19 -18.04 -11.36 -8.93
C LEU A 19 -18.92 -10.10 -8.99
N GLU A 20 -18.91 -9.36 -10.11
CA GLU A 20 -19.82 -8.23 -10.35
C GLU A 20 -21.28 -8.68 -10.49
N GLN A 21 -21.54 -9.81 -11.16
CA GLN A 21 -22.88 -10.42 -11.18
C GLN A 21 -23.32 -10.88 -9.79
N GLY A 22 -22.42 -11.49 -9.01
CA GLY A 22 -22.68 -11.80 -7.61
C GLY A 22 -23.01 -10.55 -6.80
N LYS A 23 -22.32 -9.43 -7.09
CA LYS A 23 -22.58 -8.13 -6.45
C LYS A 23 -23.98 -7.61 -6.74
N LEU A 24 -24.35 -7.58 -8.01
CA LEU A 24 -25.68 -7.15 -8.43
C LEU A 24 -26.77 -7.99 -7.74
N HIS A 25 -26.60 -9.31 -7.69
CA HIS A 25 -27.52 -10.18 -6.95
C HIS A 25 -27.57 -9.83 -5.46
N PHE A 26 -26.44 -9.68 -4.79
CA PHE A 26 -26.45 -9.41 -3.35
C PHE A 26 -26.95 -8.00 -2.98
N ASP A 27 -26.64 -7.00 -3.80
CA ASP A 27 -27.13 -5.62 -3.67
C ASP A 27 -28.65 -5.55 -3.85
N GLU A 28 -29.22 -6.36 -4.76
CA GLU A 28 -30.67 -6.47 -4.97
C GLU A 28 -31.43 -7.04 -3.76
N PHE A 29 -30.75 -7.82 -2.90
CA PHE A 29 -31.36 -8.49 -1.75
C PHE A 29 -31.19 -7.76 -0.40
N ASP A 30 -30.49 -6.61 -0.36
CA ASP A 30 -30.20 -5.81 0.85
C ASP A 30 -29.85 -6.68 2.07
N LEU A 31 -28.93 -7.62 1.88
CA LEU A 31 -28.65 -8.67 2.86
C LEU A 31 -27.84 -8.12 4.03
N ASP A 32 -28.43 -8.19 5.22
CA ASP A 32 -27.74 -7.84 6.45
C ASP A 32 -26.72 -8.94 6.85
N PRO A 33 -25.67 -8.60 7.63
CA PRO A 33 -24.62 -9.56 8.03
C PRO A 33 -25.12 -10.82 8.73
N ILE A 34 -26.23 -10.75 9.49
CA ILE A 34 -26.81 -11.92 10.18
C ILE A 34 -27.36 -12.90 9.15
N THR A 35 -27.98 -12.39 8.09
CA THR A 35 -28.51 -13.21 6.99
C THR A 35 -27.39 -13.87 6.21
N VAL A 36 -26.30 -13.14 5.91
CA VAL A 36 -25.12 -13.69 5.23
C VAL A 36 -24.50 -14.84 6.03
N TYR A 37 -24.39 -14.73 7.36
CA TYR A 37 -23.81 -15.80 8.18
C TYR A 37 -24.71 -17.03 8.36
N LYS A 38 -25.98 -16.95 7.97
CA LYS A 38 -26.90 -18.10 7.92
C LYS A 38 -26.83 -18.85 6.58
N MET A 39 -26.17 -18.29 5.56
CA MET A 39 -26.01 -18.92 4.25
C MET A 39 -25.05 -20.10 4.27
N ALA A 40 -25.03 -20.87 3.19
CA ALA A 40 -24.03 -21.92 3.04
C ALA A 40 -22.62 -21.30 3.07
N PRO A 41 -21.60 -22.00 3.61
CA PRO A 41 -20.29 -21.41 3.84
C PRO A 41 -19.65 -20.76 2.61
N VAL A 42 -19.88 -21.33 1.43
CA VAL A 42 -19.36 -20.79 0.16
C VAL A 42 -20.07 -19.50 -0.23
N GLU A 43 -21.40 -19.44 -0.09
CA GLU A 43 -22.21 -18.27 -0.42
C GLU A 43 -21.85 -17.10 0.51
N ALA A 44 -21.77 -17.36 1.81
CA ALA A 44 -21.34 -16.40 2.81
C ALA A 44 -19.95 -15.83 2.50
N ALA A 45 -19.01 -16.70 2.12
CA ALA A 45 -17.66 -16.28 1.81
C ALA A 45 -17.58 -15.49 0.48
N VAL A 46 -18.37 -15.86 -0.54
CA VAL A 46 -18.43 -15.13 -1.82
C VAL A 46 -19.02 -13.74 -1.62
N PHE A 47 -20.08 -13.63 -0.82
CA PHE A 47 -20.64 -12.34 -0.41
C PHE A 47 -19.53 -11.40 0.12
N CYS A 48 -18.65 -11.91 0.97
CA CYS A 48 -17.58 -11.12 1.59
C CYS A 48 -16.45 -10.69 0.63
N ILE A 49 -16.25 -11.38 -0.51
CA ILE A 49 -15.35 -10.90 -1.56
C ILE A 49 -15.96 -9.71 -2.28
N VAL A 50 -17.26 -9.80 -2.50
CA VAL A 50 -18.05 -8.92 -3.36
C VAL A 50 -18.40 -7.61 -2.65
N GLU A 51 -18.76 -7.70 -1.37
CA GLU A 51 -19.16 -6.57 -0.57
C GLU A 51 -17.97 -5.97 0.20
N ARG A 52 -17.30 -5.00 -0.44
CA ARG A 52 -16.11 -4.33 0.09
C ARG A 52 -16.37 -3.53 1.37
N LYS A 53 -17.63 -3.21 1.72
CA LYS A 53 -17.97 -2.36 2.87
C LYS A 53 -18.45 -3.12 4.09
N ASN A 54 -18.45 -4.46 4.11
CA ASN A 54 -19.08 -5.18 5.21
C ASN A 54 -18.19 -5.23 6.46
N ARG A 55 -18.29 -4.16 7.25
CA ARG A 55 -17.53 -3.81 8.45
C ARG A 55 -17.45 -4.96 9.46
N PRO A 56 -16.28 -5.54 9.72
CA PRO A 56 -16.10 -6.30 10.93
C PRO A 56 -15.79 -5.36 12.09
N SER A 57 -16.65 -5.51 13.08
CA SER A 57 -16.49 -5.29 14.50
C SER A 57 -15.28 -4.50 15.00
N LYS A 58 -15.57 -3.54 15.90
CA LYS A 58 -14.61 -2.95 16.85
C LYS A 58 -13.78 -4.01 17.62
N ASN A 59 -14.17 -5.28 17.59
CA ASN A 59 -13.52 -6.43 18.21
C ASN A 59 -13.14 -7.55 17.23
N LEU A 60 -12.68 -7.22 16.01
CA LEU A 60 -12.25 -8.19 14.98
C LEU A 60 -11.40 -9.34 15.54
N LYS A 61 -10.38 -9.03 16.34
CA LYS A 61 -9.48 -10.05 16.94
C LYS A 61 -10.20 -11.05 17.85
N LYS A 62 -11.19 -10.58 18.62
CA LYS A 62 -11.98 -11.44 19.51
C LYS A 62 -12.89 -12.34 18.68
N GLU A 63 -13.64 -11.77 17.75
CA GLU A 63 -14.55 -12.51 16.88
C GLU A 63 -13.81 -13.57 16.06
N TYR A 64 -12.66 -13.20 15.52
CA TYR A 64 -11.77 -14.11 14.82
C TYR A 64 -11.37 -15.32 15.68
N ARG A 65 -10.93 -15.07 16.93
CA ARG A 65 -10.54 -16.15 17.86
C ARG A 65 -11.74 -17.01 18.28
N ASP A 66 -12.90 -16.41 18.46
CA ASP A 66 -14.13 -17.14 18.80
C ASP A 66 -14.59 -18.04 17.64
N GLU A 67 -14.51 -17.57 16.39
CA GLU A 67 -14.86 -18.38 15.22
C GLU A 67 -13.86 -19.52 14.97
N ILE A 68 -12.56 -19.30 15.16
CA ILE A 68 -11.58 -20.42 15.13
C ILE A 68 -11.96 -21.49 16.15
N LYS A 69 -12.25 -21.11 17.40
CA LYS A 69 -12.59 -22.07 18.46
C LYS A 69 -13.83 -22.89 18.13
N LYS A 70 -14.87 -22.28 17.56
CA LYS A 70 -16.08 -22.99 17.12
C LYS A 70 -15.76 -24.02 16.04
N ILE A 71 -15.01 -23.61 15.03
CA ILE A 71 -14.62 -24.49 13.92
C ILE A 71 -13.71 -25.63 14.42
N GLU A 72 -12.80 -25.35 15.34
CA GLU A 72 -11.94 -26.39 15.94
C GLU A 72 -12.74 -27.40 16.77
N ALA A 73 -13.73 -26.93 17.53
CA ALA A 73 -14.59 -27.79 18.33
C ALA A 73 -15.46 -28.72 17.47
N ASN A 74 -15.86 -28.29 16.26
CA ASN A 74 -16.73 -29.06 15.39
C ASN A 74 -16.38 -28.90 13.90
N ILE A 75 -15.18 -29.33 13.54
CA ILE A 75 -14.63 -29.15 12.18
C ILE A 75 -15.39 -29.91 11.11
N GLU A 76 -16.29 -30.83 11.44
CA GLU A 76 -17.08 -31.62 10.48
C GLU A 76 -18.34 -30.91 9.99
N THR A 77 -18.93 -30.02 10.80
CA THR A 77 -20.21 -29.39 10.46
C THR A 77 -20.25 -27.87 10.60
N GLU A 78 -19.39 -27.25 11.43
CA GLU A 78 -19.40 -25.80 11.66
C GLU A 78 -19.27 -24.97 10.36
N ASN A 79 -19.92 -23.80 10.32
CA ASN A 79 -19.88 -22.90 9.16
C ASN A 79 -18.58 -22.07 9.17
N TRP A 80 -17.72 -22.29 8.17
CA TRP A 80 -16.45 -21.57 8.04
C TRP A 80 -16.56 -20.24 7.27
N GLY A 81 -17.72 -19.94 6.68
CA GLY A 81 -17.93 -18.75 5.85
C GLY A 81 -17.65 -17.45 6.62
N LYS A 82 -18.05 -17.39 7.89
CA LYS A 82 -17.75 -16.23 8.76
C LYS A 82 -16.26 -16.04 8.99
N LEU A 83 -15.49 -17.12 9.22
CA LEU A 83 -14.04 -17.03 9.35
C LEU A 83 -13.39 -16.52 8.04
N ALA A 84 -13.87 -16.97 6.89
CA ALA A 84 -13.40 -16.47 5.60
C ALA A 84 -13.69 -14.98 5.41
N CYS A 85 -14.87 -14.51 5.81
CA CYS A 85 -15.22 -13.09 5.82
C CYS A 85 -14.30 -12.26 6.72
N LEU A 86 -14.04 -12.72 7.94
CA LEU A 86 -13.15 -12.04 8.87
C LEU A 86 -11.71 -11.94 8.32
N ALA A 87 -11.24 -12.94 7.57
CA ALA A 87 -9.93 -12.90 6.92
C ALA A 87 -9.89 -12.02 5.64
N MET A 88 -11.03 -11.83 4.99
CA MET A 88 -11.15 -10.96 3.82
C MET A 88 -11.19 -9.47 4.19
N ASP A 89 -11.45 -9.13 5.44
CA ASP A 89 -11.46 -7.76 5.94
C ASP A 89 -10.16 -6.98 5.67
N GLU A 90 -10.28 -5.67 5.48
CA GLU A 90 -9.14 -4.77 5.28
C GLU A 90 -8.25 -4.64 6.52
N ASN A 91 -8.80 -4.81 7.72
CA ASN A 91 -8.08 -4.73 8.99
C ASN A 91 -7.60 -6.10 9.51
N ALA A 92 -7.83 -7.18 8.75
CA ALA A 92 -7.29 -8.49 9.10
C ALA A 92 -5.77 -8.51 8.92
N ASP A 93 -5.05 -8.82 10.00
CA ASP A 93 -3.59 -8.93 9.94
C ASP A 93 -3.11 -10.20 9.20
N LEU A 94 -1.85 -10.20 8.77
CA LEU A 94 -1.27 -11.33 8.02
C LEU A 94 -1.30 -12.65 8.81
N ILE A 95 -1.24 -12.59 10.14
CA ILE A 95 -1.28 -13.77 11.01
C ILE A 95 -2.69 -14.38 10.96
N GLN A 96 -3.73 -13.57 11.08
CA GLN A 96 -5.13 -13.99 10.97
C GLN A 96 -5.42 -14.59 9.59
N ILE A 97 -4.91 -13.98 8.52
CA ILE A 97 -5.08 -14.54 7.17
C ILE A 97 -4.38 -15.91 7.04
N ALA A 98 -3.17 -16.04 7.58
CA ALA A 98 -2.40 -17.29 7.55
C ALA A 98 -3.05 -18.41 8.38
N GLU A 99 -3.50 -18.10 9.60
CA GLU A 99 -4.22 -19.04 10.46
C GLU A 99 -5.53 -19.51 9.80
N THR A 100 -6.25 -18.60 9.11
CA THR A 100 -7.45 -18.96 8.34
C THR A 100 -7.14 -19.91 7.20
N ILE A 101 -6.07 -19.67 6.44
CA ILE A 101 -5.62 -20.58 5.38
C ILE A 101 -5.35 -21.98 5.95
N VAL A 102 -4.69 -22.07 7.11
CA VAL A 102 -4.45 -23.36 7.76
C VAL A 102 -5.76 -24.03 8.14
N MET A 103 -6.72 -23.28 8.68
CA MET A 103 -8.02 -23.81 9.07
C MET A 103 -8.83 -24.31 7.87
N LEU A 104 -8.88 -23.55 6.78
CA LEU A 104 -9.58 -23.94 5.55
C LEU A 104 -8.99 -25.21 4.93
N LYS A 105 -7.66 -25.37 4.96
CA LYS A 105 -7.00 -26.61 4.55
C LYS A 105 -7.39 -27.81 5.44
N LYS A 106 -7.48 -27.61 6.75
CA LYS A 106 -7.97 -28.65 7.68
C LYS A 106 -9.42 -29.02 7.38
N ILE A 107 -10.30 -28.03 7.19
CA ILE A 107 -11.70 -28.24 6.82
C ILE A 107 -11.81 -29.03 5.51
N HIS A 108 -11.04 -28.67 4.48
CA HIS A 108 -11.05 -29.39 3.22
C HIS A 108 -10.64 -30.86 3.40
N LYS A 109 -9.62 -31.13 4.21
CA LYS A 109 -9.15 -32.49 4.52
C LYS A 109 -10.23 -33.33 5.21
N VAL A 110 -11.01 -32.73 6.12
CA VAL A 110 -12.09 -33.41 6.85
C VAL A 110 -13.38 -33.51 6.02
N ARG A 111 -13.66 -32.52 5.17
CA ARG A 111 -14.87 -32.43 4.34
C ARG A 111 -14.54 -32.41 2.83
N PRO A 112 -13.97 -33.47 2.23
CA PRO A 112 -13.47 -33.41 0.85
C PRO A 112 -14.55 -33.13 -0.22
N ARG A 113 -15.82 -33.50 0.03
CA ARG A 113 -16.94 -33.20 -0.89
C ARG A 113 -17.52 -31.80 -0.69
N HIS A 114 -17.80 -31.41 0.55
CA HIS A 114 -18.46 -30.12 0.89
C HIS A 114 -17.48 -28.97 1.16
N GLY A 115 -16.19 -29.28 1.30
CA GLY A 115 -15.09 -28.35 1.57
C GLY A 115 -14.32 -27.94 0.32
N LYS A 116 -14.80 -28.23 -0.90
CA LYS A 116 -14.16 -27.77 -2.13
C LYS A 116 -14.11 -26.24 -2.21
N GLY A 117 -15.14 -25.56 -1.73
CA GLY A 117 -15.15 -24.10 -1.63
C GLY A 117 -14.04 -23.55 -0.72
N ALA A 118 -13.65 -24.29 0.32
CA ALA A 118 -12.55 -23.89 1.19
C ALA A 118 -11.20 -23.87 0.45
N ILE A 119 -11.02 -24.68 -0.61
CA ILE A 119 -9.82 -24.61 -1.47
C ILE A 119 -9.81 -23.29 -2.25
N GLY A 120 -10.90 -22.96 -2.94
CA GLY A 120 -10.98 -21.71 -3.71
C GLY A 120 -10.73 -20.48 -2.82
N PHE A 121 -11.30 -20.47 -1.62
CA PHE A 121 -11.03 -19.42 -0.64
C PHE A 121 -9.59 -19.41 -0.14
N THR A 122 -8.98 -20.58 0.04
CA THR A 122 -7.57 -20.68 0.40
C THR A 122 -6.68 -20.02 -0.66
N GLU A 123 -6.96 -20.26 -1.94
CA GLU A 123 -6.22 -19.64 -3.04
C GLU A 123 -6.39 -18.12 -3.05
N ILE A 124 -7.62 -17.62 -2.89
CA ILE A 124 -7.90 -16.18 -2.83
C ILE A 124 -7.14 -15.52 -1.67
N LEU A 125 -7.15 -16.12 -0.48
CA LEU A 125 -6.40 -15.59 0.67
C LEU A 125 -4.88 -15.64 0.44
N GLN A 126 -4.35 -16.68 -0.21
CA GLN A 126 -2.93 -16.74 -0.59
C GLN A 126 -2.56 -15.64 -1.59
N HIS A 127 -3.45 -15.32 -2.53
CA HIS A 127 -3.28 -14.19 -3.44
C HIS A 127 -3.31 -12.86 -2.68
N LYS A 128 -4.23 -12.68 -1.73
CA LYS A 128 -4.27 -11.50 -0.85
C LYS A 128 -2.96 -11.31 -0.09
N VAL A 129 -2.41 -12.36 0.53
CA VAL A 129 -1.11 -12.31 1.24
C VAL A 129 0.01 -11.86 0.31
N LYS A 130 0.10 -12.43 -0.90
CA LYS A 130 1.12 -12.03 -1.89
C LYS A 130 1.02 -10.55 -2.24
N LEU A 131 -0.19 -10.05 -2.47
CA LEU A 131 -0.44 -8.65 -2.79
C LEU A 131 -0.06 -7.73 -1.63
N LEU A 132 -0.45 -8.07 -0.38
CA LEU A 132 -0.09 -7.29 0.80
C LEU A 132 1.43 -7.20 0.99
N ASN A 133 2.15 -8.31 0.83
CA ASN A 133 3.61 -8.31 0.90
C ASN A 133 4.24 -7.45 -0.20
N THR A 134 3.70 -7.50 -1.42
CA THR A 134 4.16 -6.63 -2.52
C THR A 134 3.91 -5.15 -2.21
N ILE A 135 2.77 -4.80 -1.63
CA ILE A 135 2.47 -3.42 -1.21
C ILE A 135 3.47 -2.96 -0.16
N GLU A 136 3.73 -3.76 0.88
CA GLU A 136 4.70 -3.45 1.93
C GLU A 136 6.12 -3.23 1.36
N GLU A 137 6.55 -4.07 0.39
CA GLU A 137 7.81 -3.89 -0.31
C GLU A 137 7.88 -2.57 -1.08
N HIS A 138 6.80 -2.19 -1.77
CA HIS A 138 6.75 -0.95 -2.55
C HIS A 138 6.71 0.28 -1.63
N GLU A 139 5.97 0.24 -0.53
CA GLU A 139 5.94 1.30 0.48
C GLU A 139 7.33 1.52 1.09
N ALA A 140 8.04 0.44 1.41
CA ALA A 140 9.41 0.52 1.90
C ALA A 140 10.37 1.13 0.86
N GLN A 141 10.18 0.84 -0.43
CA GLN A 141 10.96 1.46 -1.51
C GLN A 141 10.64 2.94 -1.68
N ILE A 142 9.36 3.32 -1.66
CA ILE A 142 8.93 4.73 -1.76
C ILE A 142 9.55 5.54 -0.62
N LYS A 143 9.48 5.02 0.61
CA LYS A 143 10.09 5.69 1.78
C LYS A 143 11.60 5.89 1.59
N ARG A 144 12.33 4.85 1.18
CA ARG A 144 13.78 4.96 0.90
C ARG A 144 14.10 5.98 -0.19
N LEU A 145 13.24 6.10 -1.21
CA LEU A 145 13.42 7.08 -2.28
C LEU A 145 13.13 8.51 -1.79
N GLN A 146 12.13 8.68 -0.93
CA GLN A 146 11.84 9.96 -0.28
C GLN A 146 13.01 10.41 0.59
N ASP A 147 13.51 9.54 1.48
CA ASP A 147 14.66 9.84 2.35
C ASP A 147 15.90 10.28 1.53
N ARG A 148 16.20 9.58 0.43
CA ARG A 148 17.31 9.94 -0.47
C ARG A 148 17.08 11.27 -1.20
N ASN A 149 15.83 11.58 -1.54
CA ASN A 149 15.51 12.82 -2.23
C ASN A 149 15.64 14.02 -1.28
N GLU A 150 15.20 13.87 -0.03
CA GLU A 150 15.40 14.86 1.03
C GLU A 150 16.88 15.11 1.29
N GLU A 151 17.68 14.06 1.40
CA GLU A 151 19.14 14.17 1.58
C GLU A 151 19.79 14.92 0.40
N LYS A 152 19.46 14.54 -0.85
CA LYS A 152 19.98 15.23 -2.04
C LYS A 152 19.56 16.69 -2.10
N THR A 153 18.33 16.99 -1.71
CA THR A 153 17.83 18.37 -1.66
C THR A 153 18.60 19.19 -0.64
N ALA A 154 18.85 18.64 0.56
CA ALA A 154 19.67 19.30 1.58
C ALA A 154 21.12 19.52 1.09
N GLN A 155 21.73 18.50 0.47
CA GLN A 155 23.07 18.62 -0.11
C GLN A 155 23.14 19.70 -1.20
N PHE A 156 22.13 19.76 -2.07
CA PHE A 156 22.04 20.77 -3.12
C PHE A 156 21.91 22.18 -2.53
N GLN A 157 21.06 22.38 -1.52
CA GLN A 157 20.91 23.66 -0.84
C GLN A 157 22.21 24.12 -0.17
N ILE A 158 22.93 23.21 0.50
CA ILE A 158 24.24 23.52 1.10
C ILE A 158 25.24 23.93 0.02
N ALA A 159 25.30 23.21 -1.11
CA ALA A 159 26.20 23.55 -2.21
C ALA A 159 25.87 24.93 -2.83
N GLN A 160 24.58 25.25 -2.95
CA GLN A 160 24.12 26.54 -3.44
C GLN A 160 24.49 27.67 -2.48
N GLN A 161 24.32 27.47 -1.17
CA GLN A 161 24.72 28.45 -0.15
C GLN A 161 26.24 28.69 -0.17
N LYS A 162 27.05 27.64 -0.32
CA LYS A 162 28.51 27.78 -0.45
C LYS A 162 28.90 28.60 -1.67
N LYS A 163 28.31 28.31 -2.83
CA LYS A 163 28.54 29.09 -4.06
C LYS A 163 28.11 30.54 -3.91
N GLN A 164 26.99 30.81 -3.25
CA GLN A 164 26.55 32.18 -3.02
C GLN A 164 27.54 32.94 -2.11
N ALA A 165 28.04 32.29 -1.06
CA ALA A 165 29.06 32.87 -0.19
C ALA A 165 30.37 33.20 -0.93
N GLU A 166 30.82 32.31 -1.83
CA GLU A 166 31.99 32.57 -2.69
C GLU A 166 31.76 33.76 -3.64
N ILE A 167 30.56 33.88 -4.23
CA ILE A 167 30.18 35.03 -5.07
C ILE A 167 30.18 36.31 -4.25
N ASP A 168 29.62 36.29 -3.04
CA ASP A 168 29.55 37.44 -2.16
C ASP A 168 30.95 37.91 -1.73
N GLU A 169 31.87 36.98 -1.43
CA GLU A 169 33.28 37.27 -1.16
C GLU A 169 33.97 37.91 -2.37
N LYS A 170 33.80 37.33 -3.57
CA LYS A 170 34.36 37.89 -4.80
C LYS A 170 33.81 39.27 -5.13
N ASN A 171 32.53 39.52 -4.87
CA ASN A 171 31.93 40.85 -5.05
C ASN A 171 32.50 41.88 -4.07
N GLN A 172 32.82 41.50 -2.84
CA GLN A 172 33.52 42.39 -1.91
C GLN A 172 34.94 42.70 -2.38
N GLU A 173 35.65 41.71 -2.91
CA GLU A 173 36.99 41.88 -3.49
C GLU A 173 36.95 42.83 -4.70
N ILE A 174 35.98 42.67 -5.60
CA ILE A 174 35.75 43.57 -6.75
C ILE A 174 35.51 45.00 -6.26
N LYS A 175 34.59 45.22 -5.31
CA LYS A 175 34.32 46.57 -4.76
C LYS A 175 35.56 47.22 -4.15
N SER A 176 36.39 46.42 -3.47
CA SER A 176 37.67 46.89 -2.90
C SER A 176 38.64 47.31 -4.00
N LEU A 177 38.75 46.52 -5.07
CA LEU A 177 39.58 46.83 -6.24
C LEU A 177 39.08 48.06 -7.01
N GLU A 178 37.77 48.18 -7.22
CA GLU A 178 37.14 49.35 -7.85
C GLU A 178 37.48 50.64 -7.09
N LYS A 179 37.37 50.61 -5.75
CA LYS A 179 37.74 51.76 -4.90
C LYS A 179 39.24 52.11 -5.02
N LYS A 180 40.13 51.11 -5.09
CA LYS A 180 41.56 51.35 -5.31
C LYS A 180 41.84 51.98 -6.68
N ILE A 181 41.16 51.51 -7.72
CA ILE A 181 41.29 52.07 -9.08
C ILE A 181 40.82 53.53 -9.10
N GLU A 182 39.70 53.84 -8.44
CA GLU A 182 39.18 55.21 -8.34
C GLU A 182 40.18 56.15 -7.65
N ASN A 183 40.73 55.74 -6.50
CA ASN A 183 41.77 56.50 -5.81
C ASN A 183 43.02 56.72 -6.69
N LEU A 184 43.45 55.71 -7.45
CA LEU A 184 44.60 55.83 -8.34
C LEU A 184 44.33 56.81 -9.49
N LYS A 185 43.11 56.81 -10.05
CA LYS A 185 42.69 57.79 -11.07
C LYS A 185 42.69 59.21 -10.53
N GLU A 186 42.25 59.42 -9.28
CA GLU A 186 42.33 60.74 -8.62
C GLU A 186 43.77 61.23 -8.46
N VAL A 187 44.69 60.33 -8.06
CA VAL A 187 46.12 60.67 -7.94
C VAL A 187 46.74 60.98 -9.31
N GLU A 188 46.39 60.22 -10.34
CA GLU A 188 46.87 60.48 -11.71
C GLU A 188 46.42 61.88 -12.22
N LEU A 189 45.19 62.27 -11.93
CA LEU A 189 44.65 63.61 -12.22
C LEU A 189 45.42 64.73 -11.51
N LEU A 190 45.92 64.49 -10.29
CA LEU A 190 46.73 65.44 -9.53
C LEU A 190 48.17 65.55 -10.05
N LEU A 191 48.73 64.45 -10.56
CA LEU A 191 50.10 64.40 -11.10
C LEU A 191 50.20 64.91 -12.55
N HIS A 192 49.12 64.81 -13.33
CA HIS A 192 49.01 65.34 -14.68
C HIS A 192 47.85 66.35 -14.75
N PRO A 193 47.97 67.54 -14.13
CA PRO A 193 46.96 68.56 -14.29
C PRO A 193 46.87 68.88 -15.79
N LYS A 194 45.69 68.71 -16.38
CA LYS A 194 45.45 69.05 -17.79
C LYS A 194 46.04 70.43 -18.06
N LYS A 195 47.07 70.49 -18.91
CA LYS A 195 47.55 71.75 -19.46
C LYS A 195 46.36 72.39 -20.17
N ARG A 196 45.87 73.51 -19.62
CA ARG A 196 45.04 74.45 -20.38
C ARG A 196 45.84 74.99 -21.55
#